data_AF-A0A2D9LAQ2-F1
#
_entry.id   AF-A0A2D9LAQ2-F1
#
_cell.length_a   1.000
_cell.length_b   1.000
_cell.length_c   1.000
_cell.angle_alpha   90.00
_cell.angle_beta   90.00
_cell.angle_gamma   90.00
#
_symmetry.space_group_name_H-M   'P 1'
#
loop_
_entity.id
_entity.type
_entity.pdbx_description
1 polymer ?
#
loop_
_entity_poly.entity_id
_entity_poly.type
_entity_poly.pdbx_seq_one_letter_code
_entity_poly.pdbx_strand_id
1 'polypeptide(L)'
;MRTLFVIFALLFCSLASASDSCLNAHKAWRSDFHVFMSLMDCASAELAAAQDRASYLSQLSDALAGEVEWVGTVRAVRDERLYFNESFALIEPGMKAARVMYYSTPADAEEWQDVSIGQQVKYTGKIAATKVDTLASSRPLLYIELVEVRPSNG
;
A
#
# COMPACT_ATOMS: atom_id res chain seq x y z
N MET A 1 -19.91 -57.78 29.83
CA MET A 1 -20.32 -57.21 28.52
C MET A 1 -19.39 -56.06 28.22
N ARG A 2 -18.64 -56.17 27.11
CA ARG A 2 -17.73 -55.14 26.59
C ARG A 2 -18.58 -54.19 25.75
N THR A 3 -18.48 -52.88 25.99
CA THR A 3 -18.97 -51.87 25.05
C THR A 3 -17.78 -51.00 24.66
N LEU A 4 -17.58 -50.88 23.36
CA LEU A 4 -16.36 -50.52 22.66
C LEU A 4 -16.71 -49.41 21.65
N PHE A 5 -15.76 -48.50 21.43
CA PHE A 5 -15.62 -47.52 20.32
C PHE A 5 -16.54 -46.28 20.30
N VAL A 6 -16.01 -45.08 20.61
CA VAL A 6 -15.29 -44.11 19.73
C VAL A 6 -16.20 -43.45 18.70
N ILE A 7 -16.53 -42.16 18.89
CA ILE A 7 -16.81 -41.21 17.79
C ILE A 7 -16.29 -39.80 18.16
N PHE A 8 -15.25 -39.41 17.41
CA PHE A 8 -14.87 -38.07 16.92
C PHE A 8 -14.51 -36.96 17.90
N ALA A 9 -13.20 -36.87 18.14
CA ALA A 9 -12.48 -35.62 18.15
C ALA A 9 -12.60 -34.94 16.76
N LEU A 10 -13.44 -33.91 16.66
CA LEU A 10 -13.31 -32.83 15.66
C LEU A 10 -13.85 -31.53 16.27
N LEU A 11 -13.06 -30.96 17.17
CA LEU A 11 -13.08 -29.52 17.45
C LEU A 11 -11.85 -28.91 16.75
N PHE A 12 -11.84 -29.05 15.42
CA PHE A 12 -10.96 -28.31 14.51
C PHE A 12 -11.87 -27.53 13.55
N CYS A 13 -12.34 -26.38 14.01
CA CYS A 13 -12.92 -25.27 13.26
C CYS A 13 -13.31 -24.24 14.33
N SER A 14 -12.63 -23.12 14.53
CA SER A 14 -11.61 -22.47 13.73
C SER A 14 -10.93 -21.56 14.73
N LEU A 15 -9.61 -21.63 14.84
CA LEU A 15 -8.85 -20.45 15.24
C LEU A 15 -9.13 -19.40 14.16
N ALA A 16 -10.22 -18.65 14.32
CA ALA A 16 -10.18 -17.25 13.97
C ALA A 16 -9.12 -16.67 14.92
N SER A 17 -7.86 -16.88 14.57
CA SER A 17 -6.81 -15.98 14.99
C SER A 17 -7.38 -14.63 14.58
N ALA A 18 -7.72 -13.80 15.57
CA ALA A 18 -7.87 -12.38 15.31
C ALA A 18 -6.50 -11.97 14.78
N SER A 19 -6.31 -12.09 13.47
CA SER A 19 -5.19 -11.45 12.81
C SER A 19 -5.44 -9.98 13.09
N ASP A 20 -4.61 -9.38 13.93
CA ASP A 20 -4.54 -7.92 13.98
C ASP A 20 -4.54 -7.46 12.53
N SER A 21 -5.53 -6.64 12.16
CA SER A 21 -5.69 -6.19 10.78
C SER A 21 -4.35 -5.67 10.27
N CYS A 22 -4.05 -5.85 8.98
CA CYS A 22 -2.77 -5.41 8.42
C CYS A 22 -2.40 -3.97 8.86
N LEU A 23 -3.40 -3.09 8.96
CA LEU A 23 -3.23 -1.73 9.46
C LEU A 23 -2.65 -1.65 10.89
N ASN A 24 -3.15 -2.48 11.81
CA ASN A 24 -2.70 -2.53 13.21
C ASN A 24 -1.28 -3.10 13.34
N ALA A 25 -0.89 -4.01 12.46
CA ALA A 25 0.44 -4.60 12.44
C ALA A 25 1.53 -3.62 11.95
N HIS A 26 1.17 -2.57 11.21
CA HIS A 26 2.11 -1.69 10.50
C HIS A 26 2.09 -0.23 10.99
N LYS A 27 2.04 0.01 12.30
CA LYS A 27 1.76 1.34 12.90
C LYS A 27 2.62 2.53 12.41
N ALA A 28 3.84 2.28 11.93
CA ALA A 28 4.76 3.32 11.45
C ALA A 28 4.62 3.66 9.94
N TRP A 29 3.63 3.09 9.25
CA TRP A 29 3.50 3.21 7.78
C TRP A 29 3.43 4.67 7.28
N ARG A 30 2.88 5.60 8.09
CA ARG A 30 2.78 7.02 7.71
C ARG A 30 4.13 7.73 7.59
N SER A 31 5.14 7.27 8.31
CA SER A 31 6.49 7.87 8.35
C SER A 31 7.57 7.01 7.71
N ASP A 32 7.25 5.75 7.38
CA ASP A 32 8.20 4.79 6.80
C ASP A 32 7.58 4.11 5.57
N PHE A 33 8.15 4.42 4.40
CA PHE A 33 7.69 3.89 3.13
C PHE A 33 7.80 2.36 3.06
N HIS A 34 8.83 1.75 3.64
CA HIS A 34 9.00 0.29 3.60
C HIS A 34 7.94 -0.42 4.46
N VAL A 35 7.57 0.19 5.59
CA VAL A 35 6.45 -0.28 6.41
C VAL A 35 5.13 -0.11 5.67
N PHE A 36 4.94 1.01 4.95
CA PHE A 36 3.78 1.19 4.07
C PHE A 36 3.71 0.12 2.97
N MET A 37 4.82 -0.23 2.33
CA MET A 37 4.84 -1.28 1.31
C MET A 37 4.42 -2.64 1.88
N SER A 38 4.90 -2.98 3.08
CA SER A 38 4.53 -4.20 3.78
C SER A 38 3.04 -4.21 4.15
N LEU A 39 2.50 -3.07 4.57
CA LEU A 39 1.07 -2.88 4.79
C LEU A 39 0.28 -3.12 3.50
N MET A 40 0.68 -2.56 2.37
CA MET A 40 -0.02 -2.70 1.09
C MET A 40 0.01 -4.14 0.57
N ASP A 41 1.11 -4.87 0.77
CA ASP A 41 1.21 -6.29 0.44
C ASP A 41 0.27 -7.13 1.31
N CYS A 42 0.27 -6.88 2.61
CA CYS A 42 -0.61 -7.53 3.57
C CYS A 42 -2.09 -7.25 3.24
N ALA A 43 -2.44 -5.98 3.03
CA ALA A 43 -3.81 -5.56 2.70
C ALA A 43 -4.27 -6.09 1.33
N SER A 44 -3.36 -6.27 0.38
CA SER A 44 -3.66 -6.92 -0.91
C SER A 44 -4.06 -8.38 -0.70
N ALA A 45 -3.40 -9.08 0.23
CA ALA A 45 -3.74 -10.45 0.60
C ALA A 45 -5.08 -10.53 1.35
N GLU A 46 -5.34 -9.62 2.29
CA GLU A 46 -6.65 -9.51 2.97
C GLU A 46 -7.77 -9.23 1.96
N LEU A 47 -7.58 -8.28 1.03
CA LEU A 47 -8.54 -7.98 -0.03
C LEU A 47 -8.84 -9.21 -0.91
N ALA A 48 -7.80 -10.00 -1.24
CA ALA A 48 -7.98 -11.21 -2.03
C ALA A 48 -8.90 -12.22 -1.34
N ALA A 49 -8.80 -12.33 -0.01
CA ALA A 49 -9.58 -13.22 0.84
C ALA A 49 -10.92 -12.63 1.32
N ALA A 50 -11.14 -11.31 1.16
CA ALA A 50 -12.33 -10.64 1.65
C ALA A 50 -13.61 -11.12 0.95
N GLN A 51 -14.63 -11.43 1.75
CA GLN A 51 -15.95 -11.81 1.25
C GLN A 51 -16.67 -10.61 0.61
N ASP A 52 -16.54 -9.42 1.23
CA ASP A 52 -16.99 -8.15 0.67
C ASP A 52 -15.79 -7.24 0.42
N ARG A 53 -15.29 -7.29 -0.83
CA ARG A 53 -14.14 -6.50 -1.27
C ARG A 53 -14.41 -5.00 -1.29
N ALA A 54 -15.65 -4.59 -1.58
CA ALA A 54 -15.99 -3.17 -1.67
C ALA A 54 -16.00 -2.53 -0.29
N SER A 55 -16.60 -3.20 0.70
CA SER A 55 -16.58 -2.74 2.09
C SER A 55 -15.16 -2.71 2.66
N TYR A 56 -14.35 -3.73 2.39
CA TYR A 56 -12.93 -3.74 2.80
C TYR A 56 -12.16 -2.56 2.21
N LEU A 57 -12.29 -2.31 0.90
CA LEU A 57 -11.64 -1.19 0.23
C LEU A 57 -12.06 0.16 0.80
N SER A 58 -13.35 0.35 1.11
CA SER A 58 -13.85 1.58 1.72
C SER A 58 -13.20 1.82 3.09
N GLN A 59 -13.22 0.81 3.97
CA GLN A 59 -12.65 0.92 5.32
C GLN A 59 -11.14 1.17 5.29
N LEU A 60 -10.41 0.48 4.40
CA LEU A 60 -8.99 0.70 4.23
C LEU A 60 -8.70 2.11 3.70
N SER A 61 -9.49 2.60 2.74
CA SER A 61 -9.35 3.95 2.20
C SER A 61 -9.52 5.01 3.29
N ASP A 62 -10.57 4.87 4.11
CA ASP A 62 -10.82 5.79 5.23
C ASP A 62 -9.68 5.76 6.25
N ALA A 63 -9.13 4.57 6.52
CA ALA A 63 -8.04 4.41 7.48
C ALA A 63 -6.68 4.94 6.97
N LEU A 64 -6.44 4.83 5.66
CA LEU A 64 -5.25 5.35 4.99
C LEU A 64 -5.33 6.86 4.70
N ALA A 65 -6.51 7.46 4.77
CA ALA A 65 -6.66 8.89 4.50
C ALA A 65 -5.73 9.75 5.39
N GLY A 66 -5.26 10.85 4.81
CA GLY A 66 -4.40 11.83 5.48
C GLY A 66 -3.07 12.06 4.79
N GLU A 67 -2.20 12.81 5.49
CA GLU A 67 -0.85 13.12 5.05
C GLU A 67 0.12 12.00 5.46
N VAL A 68 1.11 11.76 4.60
CA VAL A 68 2.26 10.90 4.86
C VAL A 68 3.53 11.71 4.69
N GLU A 69 4.61 11.23 5.31
CA GLU A 69 5.94 11.78 5.15
C GLU A 69 6.93 10.64 4.92
N TRP A 70 7.56 10.63 3.75
CA TRP A 70 8.44 9.53 3.34
C TRP A 70 9.76 10.06 2.80
N VAL A 71 10.73 9.16 2.67
CA VAL A 71 12.01 9.41 2.00
C VAL A 71 12.06 8.53 0.76
N GLY A 72 12.37 9.13 -0.38
CA GLY A 72 12.38 8.46 -1.66
C GLY A 72 13.47 8.93 -2.58
N THR A 73 13.81 8.10 -3.57
CA THR A 73 14.80 8.47 -4.59
C THR A 73 14.10 8.91 -5.87
N VAL A 74 14.29 10.18 -6.25
CA VAL A 74 13.67 10.75 -7.45
C VAL A 74 14.22 10.07 -8.70
N ARG A 75 13.33 9.58 -9.55
CA ARG A 75 13.66 8.97 -10.85
C ARG A 75 13.40 9.89 -12.01
N ALA A 76 12.31 10.61 -11.97
CA ALA A 76 11.95 11.60 -12.96
C ALA A 76 10.96 12.60 -12.36
N VAL A 77 11.07 13.84 -12.78
CA VAL A 77 10.09 14.90 -12.60
C VAL A 77 9.62 15.25 -14.01
N ARG A 78 8.35 15.01 -14.33
CA ARG A 78 7.78 15.28 -15.66
C ARG A 78 6.36 15.80 -15.49
N ASP A 79 6.14 17.02 -15.95
CA ASP A 79 4.84 17.69 -15.82
C ASP A 79 4.38 17.69 -14.34
N GLU A 80 3.12 17.33 -14.09
CA GLU A 80 2.51 17.17 -12.75
C GLU A 80 2.79 15.80 -12.10
N ARG A 81 3.69 14.98 -12.68
CA ARG A 81 3.99 13.63 -12.16
C ARG A 81 5.42 13.51 -11.68
N LEU A 82 5.52 12.99 -10.46
CA LEU A 82 6.77 12.58 -9.84
C LEU A 82 6.90 11.07 -9.91
N TYR A 83 8.10 10.60 -10.19
CA TYR A 83 8.39 9.18 -10.19
C TYR A 83 9.48 8.93 -9.17
N PHE A 84 9.20 8.07 -8.19
CA PHE A 84 10.18 7.58 -7.24
C PHE A 84 10.55 6.13 -7.56
N ASN A 85 11.71 5.70 -7.06
CA ASN A 85 12.24 4.36 -7.32
C ASN A 85 11.39 3.25 -6.72
N GLU A 86 10.88 3.53 -5.53
CA GLU A 86 10.22 2.59 -4.65
C GLU A 86 8.73 2.35 -5.01
N SER A 87 8.24 3.07 -6.02
CA SER A 87 6.83 3.17 -6.37
C SER A 87 6.27 1.98 -7.16
N PHE A 88 7.10 1.01 -7.55
CA PHE A 88 6.70 -0.08 -8.44
C PHE A 88 7.03 -1.45 -7.87
N ALA A 89 6.10 -2.39 -7.99
CA ALA A 89 6.32 -3.80 -7.71
C ALA A 89 6.46 -4.61 -9.00
N LEU A 90 7.42 -5.54 -9.02
CA LEU A 90 7.52 -6.54 -10.09
C LEU A 90 6.48 -7.63 -9.81
N ILE A 91 5.61 -7.91 -10.79
CA ILE A 91 4.52 -8.90 -10.65
C ILE A 91 4.82 -10.16 -11.45
N GLU A 92 5.36 -10.00 -12.65
CA GLU A 92 5.88 -11.07 -13.51
C GLU A 92 7.18 -10.62 -14.18
N PRO A 93 8.00 -11.53 -14.74
CA PRO A 93 9.18 -11.13 -15.49
C PRO A 93 8.84 -10.09 -16.57
N GLY A 94 9.38 -8.88 -16.44
CA GLY A 94 9.14 -7.77 -17.36
C GLY A 94 7.87 -6.95 -17.09
N MET A 95 7.01 -7.33 -16.14
CA MET A 95 5.78 -6.59 -15.80
C MET A 95 5.87 -5.97 -14.41
N LYS A 96 5.65 -4.65 -14.35
CA LYS A 96 5.62 -3.87 -13.11
C LYS A 96 4.27 -3.19 -12.95
N ALA A 97 3.73 -3.20 -11.74
CA ALA A 97 2.57 -2.40 -11.36
C ALA A 97 2.98 -1.27 -10.42
N ALA A 98 2.24 -0.17 -10.48
CA ALA A 98 2.40 0.91 -9.53
C ALA A 98 1.85 0.51 -8.16
N ARG A 99 2.53 0.94 -7.10
CA ARG A 99 2.11 0.83 -5.70
C ARG A 99 1.70 2.19 -5.15
N VAL A 100 2.30 3.23 -5.69
CA VAL A 100 1.95 4.62 -5.43
C VAL A 100 2.04 5.37 -6.75
N MET A 101 1.00 6.13 -7.08
CA MET A 101 1.04 7.12 -8.15
C MET A 101 1.15 8.51 -7.53
N TYR A 102 2.13 9.29 -7.94
CA TYR A 102 2.42 10.60 -7.35
C TYR A 102 2.01 11.71 -8.32
N TYR A 103 1.25 12.65 -7.79
CA TYR A 103 0.77 13.84 -8.49
C TYR A 103 1.18 15.07 -7.68
N SER A 104 2.08 15.88 -8.23
CA SER A 104 2.36 17.21 -7.70
C SER A 104 1.39 18.21 -8.31
N THR A 105 1.02 19.26 -7.59
CA THR A 105 0.32 20.38 -8.25
C THR A 105 1.34 21.21 -9.06
N PRO A 106 0.90 22.00 -10.07
CA PRO A 106 1.81 22.87 -10.80
C PRO A 106 2.58 23.87 -9.92
N ALA A 107 1.96 24.35 -8.84
CA ALA A 107 2.63 25.24 -7.88
C ALA A 107 3.79 24.53 -7.16
N ASP A 108 3.59 23.25 -6.81
CA ASP A 108 4.64 22.44 -6.14
C ASP A 108 5.72 22.00 -7.15
N ALA A 109 5.41 21.92 -8.44
CA ALA A 109 6.35 21.48 -9.47
C ALA A 109 7.59 22.39 -9.57
N GLU A 110 7.48 23.67 -9.20
CA GLU A 110 8.64 24.58 -9.09
C GLU A 110 9.58 24.16 -7.95
N GLU A 111 9.06 23.66 -6.83
CA GLU A 111 9.87 23.17 -5.70
C GLU A 111 10.72 21.94 -6.06
N TRP A 112 10.32 21.22 -7.11
CA TRP A 112 11.04 20.04 -7.61
C TRP A 112 12.12 20.38 -8.65
N GLN A 113 12.24 21.64 -9.11
CA GLN A 113 13.20 22.02 -10.17
C GLN A 113 14.66 21.82 -9.75
N ASP A 114 14.96 22.03 -8.47
CA ASP A 114 16.31 21.88 -7.92
C ASP A 114 16.65 20.44 -7.51
N VAL A 115 15.68 19.51 -7.60
CA VAL A 115 15.86 18.12 -7.21
C VAL A 115 16.39 17.30 -8.38
N SER A 116 17.59 16.74 -8.20
CA SER A 116 18.24 15.94 -9.25
C SER A 116 17.71 14.51 -9.30
N ILE A 117 17.68 13.92 -10.50
CA ILE A 117 17.45 12.48 -10.66
C ILE A 117 18.52 11.71 -9.87
N GLY A 118 18.08 10.72 -9.09
CA GLY A 118 18.92 9.92 -8.21
C GLY A 118 19.11 10.50 -6.81
N GLN A 119 18.65 11.72 -6.56
CA GLN A 119 18.68 12.32 -5.22
C GLN A 119 17.66 11.66 -4.31
N GLN A 120 18.07 11.40 -3.07
CA GLN A 120 17.13 11.07 -1.99
C GLN A 120 16.57 12.36 -1.39
N VAL A 121 15.26 12.40 -1.26
CA VAL A 121 14.55 13.54 -0.68
C VAL A 121 13.50 13.05 0.29
N LYS A 122 13.30 13.81 1.36
CA LYS A 122 12.12 13.69 2.21
C LYS A 122 10.98 14.45 1.54
N TYR A 123 9.78 13.89 1.52
CA TYR A 123 8.61 14.51 0.93
C TYR A 123 7.36 14.22 1.74
N THR A 124 6.40 15.14 1.65
CA THR A 124 5.04 14.92 2.15
C THR A 124 4.09 14.74 0.98
N GLY A 125 2.95 14.13 1.23
CA GLY A 125 1.86 14.05 0.28
C GLY A 125 0.58 13.55 0.95
N LYS A 126 -0.54 13.77 0.28
CA LYS A 126 -1.86 13.39 0.78
C LYS A 126 -2.41 12.21 0.00
N ILE A 127 -2.86 11.19 0.73
CA ILE A 127 -3.51 10.03 0.11
C ILE A 127 -4.92 10.44 -0.34
N ALA A 128 -5.12 10.52 -1.66
CA ALA A 128 -6.39 10.90 -2.26
C ALA A 128 -7.31 9.70 -2.51
N ALA A 129 -6.74 8.56 -2.87
CA ALA A 129 -7.49 7.35 -3.15
C ALA A 129 -6.65 6.09 -2.93
N THR A 130 -7.31 5.02 -2.50
CA THR A 130 -6.79 3.65 -2.52
C THR A 130 -7.54 2.86 -3.58
N LYS A 131 -6.80 2.21 -4.48
CA LYS A 131 -7.33 1.57 -5.68
C LYS A 131 -6.74 0.18 -5.86
N VAL A 132 -7.36 -0.60 -6.74
CA VAL A 132 -6.89 -1.94 -7.13
C VAL A 132 -6.31 -1.85 -8.53
N ASP A 133 -5.04 -2.25 -8.70
CA ASP A 133 -4.43 -2.44 -10.00
C ASP A 133 -4.99 -3.73 -10.63
N THR A 134 -5.46 -3.58 -11.86
CA THR A 134 -6.11 -4.64 -12.64
C THR A 134 -5.10 -5.49 -13.43
N LEU A 135 -3.84 -5.05 -13.51
CA LEU A 135 -2.76 -5.77 -14.20
C LEU A 135 -2.43 -7.10 -13.51
N ALA A 136 -2.67 -7.20 -12.20
CA ALA A 136 -2.47 -8.42 -11.43
C ALA A 136 -3.74 -9.30 -11.46
N SER A 137 -4.10 -9.80 -12.64
CA SER A 137 -5.36 -10.52 -12.90
C SER A 137 -5.64 -11.72 -11.99
N SER A 138 -4.59 -12.31 -11.38
CA SER A 138 -4.71 -13.44 -10.45
C SER A 138 -4.66 -13.06 -8.97
N ARG A 139 -4.20 -11.85 -8.62
CA ARG A 139 -4.06 -11.36 -7.23
C ARG A 139 -4.30 -9.85 -7.19
N PRO A 140 -5.40 -9.37 -6.59
CA PRO A 140 -5.66 -7.94 -6.56
C PRO A 140 -4.50 -7.22 -5.88
N LEU A 141 -4.00 -6.18 -6.53
CA LEU A 141 -2.85 -5.43 -6.07
C LEU A 141 -3.32 -4.05 -5.65
N LEU A 142 -3.14 -3.69 -4.39
CA LEU A 142 -3.48 -2.34 -3.95
C LEU A 142 -2.42 -1.34 -4.37
N TYR A 143 -2.88 -0.15 -4.75
CA TYR A 143 -2.05 1.04 -4.91
C TYR A 143 -2.79 2.27 -4.36
N ILE A 144 -2.05 3.34 -4.09
CA ILE A 144 -2.62 4.63 -3.72
C ILE A 144 -2.32 5.71 -4.75
N GLU A 145 -3.15 6.74 -4.78
CA GLU A 145 -2.86 8.02 -5.41
C GLU A 145 -2.44 9.00 -4.33
N LEU A 146 -1.23 9.54 -4.47
CA LEU A 146 -0.68 10.58 -3.63
C LEU A 146 -0.72 11.90 -4.38
N VAL A 147 -1.39 12.89 -3.79
CA VAL A 147 -1.54 14.25 -4.36
C VAL A 147 -0.85 15.26 -3.45
N GLU A 148 -0.73 16.51 -3.91
CA GLU A 148 -0.13 17.61 -3.12
C GLU A 148 1.30 17.23 -2.65
N VAL A 149 2.05 16.54 -3.53
CA VAL A 149 3.37 15.99 -3.21
C VAL A 149 4.43 17.08 -3.28
N ARG A 150 5.09 17.34 -2.16
CA ARG A 150 6.07 18.42 -1.99
C ARG A 150 7.31 17.97 -1.22
N PRO A 151 8.50 18.51 -1.51
CA PRO A 151 9.68 18.27 -0.69
C PRO A 151 9.45 18.74 0.75
N SER A 152 9.87 17.95 1.73
CA SER A 152 9.86 18.37 3.13
C SER A 152 11.23 18.95 3.45
N ASN A 153 11.30 20.27 3.60
CA ASN A 153 12.46 20.90 4.24
C ASN A 153 12.44 20.48 5.72
N GLY A 154 13.46 19.73 6.14
CA GLY A 154 13.63 19.33 7.54
C GLY A 154 13.85 20.52 8.46
#